data_AF-A0A3B3ZIR5-F1
#
_entry.id   AF-A0A3B3ZIR5-F1
#
_cell.length_a   1.000
_cell.length_b   1.000
_cell.length_c   1.000
_cell.angle_alpha   90.00
_cell.angle_beta   90.00
_cell.angle_gamma   90.00
#
_symmetry.space_group_name_H-M   'P 1'
#
loop_
_entity.id
_entity.type
_entity.pdbx_description
1 polymer ?
#
loop_
_entity_poly.entity_id
_entity_poly.type
_entity_poly.pdbx_seq_one_letter_code
_entity_poly.pdbx_strand_id
1 'polypeptide(L)' 'PPHPAAPSATDVCSLPRDEGPCDTWKIRFYYNSATGKCTEFWYGNCQGNGNNFLTQDACQRHSDGRNSLKSI' A
#
# COMPACT_ATOMS: atom_id res chain seq x y z
N PRO A 1 -9.38 -29.25 3.31
CA PRO A 1 -8.83 -28.68 2.05
C PRO A 1 -7.92 -27.48 2.34
N PRO A 2 -6.58 -27.62 2.24
CA PRO A 2 -5.69 -26.48 2.36
C PRO A 2 -5.92 -25.57 1.15
N HIS A 3 -6.38 -24.35 1.42
CA HIS A 3 -6.49 -23.34 0.38
C HIS A 3 -5.07 -23.07 -0.15
N PRO A 4 -4.85 -23.14 -1.47
CA PRO A 4 -3.53 -22.95 -2.04
C PRO A 4 -3.06 -21.55 -1.68
N ALA A 5 -1.86 -21.46 -1.10
CA ALA A 5 -1.16 -20.20 -0.92
C ALA A 5 -1.10 -19.51 -2.29
N ALA A 6 -1.90 -18.45 -2.44
CA ALA A 6 -1.95 -17.66 -3.65
C ALA A 6 -0.52 -17.17 -3.98
N PRO A 7 -0.16 -17.15 -5.27
CA PRO A 7 1.21 -17.00 -5.73
C PRO A 7 1.81 -15.71 -5.19
N SER A 8 2.98 -15.82 -4.57
CA SER A 8 3.92 -14.78 -4.16
C SER A 8 3.47 -13.36 -4.52
N ALA A 9 2.59 -12.80 -3.69
CA ALA A 9 2.15 -11.42 -3.83
C ALA A 9 3.40 -10.56 -3.74
N THR A 10 3.80 -9.92 -4.85
CA THR A 10 4.70 -8.77 -4.79
C THR A 10 4.12 -7.87 -3.72
N ASP A 11 4.83 -7.76 -2.59
CA ASP A 11 4.28 -7.16 -1.39
C ASP A 11 3.85 -5.75 -1.74
N VAL A 12 2.55 -5.50 -1.83
CA VAL A 12 2.03 -4.26 -2.42
C VAL A 12 2.55 -3.05 -1.66
N CYS A 13 2.80 -3.23 -0.37
CA CYS A 13 3.40 -2.26 0.54
C CYS A 13 4.86 -1.94 0.20
N SER A 14 5.56 -2.76 -0.57
CA SER A 14 6.92 -2.53 -1.05
C SER A 14 6.99 -1.79 -2.39
N LEU A 15 5.86 -1.58 -3.08
CA LEU A 15 5.81 -0.80 -4.31
C LEU A 15 6.01 0.70 -4.01
N PRO A 16 6.60 1.50 -4.91
CA PRO A 16 6.66 2.94 -4.73
C PRO A 16 5.27 3.58 -4.81
N ARG A 17 5.11 4.81 -4.32
CA ARG A 17 3.92 5.61 -4.66
C ARG A 17 3.90 5.86 -6.16
N ASP A 18 2.73 5.73 -6.80
CA ASP A 18 2.58 6.00 -8.23
C ASP A 18 1.37 6.91 -8.46
N GLU A 19 1.65 8.11 -8.98
CA GLU A 19 0.66 9.18 -9.15
C GLU A 19 -0.22 8.93 -10.39
N GLY A 20 0.27 8.11 -11.33
CA GLY A 20 -0.35 7.91 -12.63
C GLY A 20 -0.25 9.14 -13.54
N PRO A 21 -0.66 9.03 -14.82
CA PRO A 21 -0.53 10.11 -15.80
C PRO A 21 -1.72 11.08 -15.84
N CYS A 22 -2.80 10.82 -15.09
CA CYS A 22 -4.00 11.67 -15.09
C CYS A 22 -3.88 12.85 -14.10
N ASP A 23 -4.72 13.87 -14.28
CA ASP A 23 -4.66 15.14 -13.53
C ASP A 23 -5.89 15.36 -12.61
N THR A 24 -6.62 14.28 -12.27
CA THR A 24 -7.76 14.38 -11.35
C THR A 24 -7.29 14.06 -9.93
N TRP A 25 -6.68 15.04 -9.29
CA TRP A 25 -5.97 14.85 -8.02
C TRP A 25 -6.89 14.41 -6.87
N LYS A 26 -6.48 13.33 -6.19
CA LYS A 26 -7.09 12.82 -4.96
C LYS A 26 -6.00 12.52 -3.94
N ILE A 27 -6.29 12.79 -2.67
CA ILE A 27 -5.46 12.32 -1.57
C ILE A 27 -5.69 10.82 -1.40
N ARG A 28 -4.60 10.07 -1.41
CA ARG A 28 -4.53 8.64 -1.13
C ARG A 28 -3.39 8.38 -0.14
N PHE A 29 -3.34 7.18 0.38
CA PHE A 29 -2.30 6.74 1.31
C PHE A 29 -1.46 5.64 0.65
N TYR A 30 -0.15 5.70 0.81
CA TYR A 30 0.77 4.62 0.44
C TYR A 30 1.59 4.21 1.66
N TYR A 31 2.00 2.95 1.74
CA TYR A 31 2.96 2.50 2.73
C TYR A 31 4.37 2.91 2.32
N ASN A 32 5.00 3.71 3.17
CA ASN A 32 6.40 4.09 3.02
C ASN A 32 7.26 3.07 3.78
N SER A 33 7.85 2.12 3.05
CA SER A 33 8.70 1.09 3.66
C SER A 33 10.00 1.62 4.28
N ALA A 34 10.44 2.84 3.93
CA ALA A 34 11.61 3.45 4.54
C ALA A 34 11.31 3.98 5.95
N THR A 35 10.08 4.46 6.19
CA THR A 35 9.64 4.95 7.51
C THR A 35 8.79 3.93 8.28
N GLY A 36 8.32 2.88 7.60
CA GLY A 36 7.38 1.90 8.13
C GLY A 36 5.98 2.45 8.35
N LYS A 37 5.61 3.58 7.71
CA LYS A 37 4.36 4.30 7.96
C LYS A 37 3.54 4.52 6.71
N CYS A 38 2.22 4.56 6.87
CA CYS A 38 1.32 5.03 5.83
C CYS A 38 1.37 6.56 5.73
N THR A 39 1.67 7.07 4.54
CA THR A 39 1.85 8.50 4.25
C THR A 39 0.90 8.92 3.12
N GLU A 40 0.39 10.15 3.18
CA GLU A 40 -0.45 10.71 2.12
C GLU A 40 0.36 11.01 0.85
N PHE A 41 -0.28 10.87 -0.31
CA PHE A 41 0.26 11.30 -1.59
C PHE A 41 -0.86 11.71 -2.55
N TRP A 42 -0.49 12.49 -3.58
CA TRP A 42 -1.38 12.84 -4.67
C TRP A 42 -1.48 11.70 -5.67
N TYR A 43 -2.70 11.34 -6.02
CA TYR A 43 -3.00 10.36 -7.07
C TYR A 43 -3.86 11.01 -8.14
N GLY A 44 -3.46 10.88 -9.40
CA GLY A 44 -4.13 11.42 -10.57
C GLY A 44 -5.49 10.81 -10.91
N ASN A 45 -5.95 9.83 -10.11
CA ASN A 45 -7.22 9.12 -10.25
C ASN A 45 -7.33 8.25 -11.52
N CYS A 46 -6.20 7.82 -12.09
CA CYS A 46 -6.14 6.73 -13.07
C CYS A 46 -4.77 6.02 -13.05
N GLN A 47 -4.73 4.77 -13.53
CA GLN A 47 -3.53 3.91 -13.51
C GLN A 47 -2.97 3.78 -12.08
N GLY A 48 -1.67 3.90 -11.86
CA GLY A 48 -1.10 3.67 -10.53
C GLY A 48 -0.63 2.24 -10.31
N ASN A 49 -0.25 1.97 -9.07
CA ASN A 49 -0.06 0.61 -8.58
C ASN A 49 -0.88 0.38 -7.30
N GLY A 50 -0.79 -0.84 -6.74
CA GLY A 50 -1.61 -1.23 -5.59
C GLY A 50 -1.23 -0.56 -4.26
N ASN A 51 -0.10 0.13 -4.15
CA ASN A 51 0.28 0.89 -2.95
C ASN A 51 -0.49 2.23 -2.89
N ASN A 52 -1.81 2.11 -2.89
CA ASN A 52 -2.75 3.21 -3.02
C ASN A 52 -4.04 2.86 -2.28
N PHE A 53 -4.20 3.45 -1.10
CA PHE A 53 -5.30 3.20 -0.18
C PHE A 53 -6.13 4.46 0.03
N LEU A 54 -7.42 4.28 0.26
CA LEU A 54 -8.34 5.41 0.49
C LEU A 54 -8.16 6.06 1.86
N THR A 55 -7.72 5.29 2.87
CA THR A 55 -7.57 5.77 4.24
C THR A 55 -6.26 5.26 4.84
N GLN A 56 -5.71 6.01 5.78
CA GLN A 56 -4.52 5.62 6.55
C GLN A 56 -4.72 4.25 7.22
N ASP A 57 -5.90 4.03 7.78
CA ASP A 57 -6.26 2.79 8.46
C ASP A 57 -6.28 1.58 7.51
N ALA A 58 -6.83 1.72 6.30
CA ALA A 58 -6.80 0.66 5.30
C ALA A 58 -5.36 0.31 4.88
N CYS A 59 -4.52 1.34 4.71
CA CYS A 59 -3.10 1.16 4.44
C CYS A 59 -2.38 0.43 5.59
N GLN A 60 -2.64 0.85 6.84
CA GLN A 60 -2.03 0.24 8.02
C GLN A 60 -2.46 -1.21 8.15
N ARG A 61 -3.75 -1.54 8.05
CA ARG A 61 -4.26 -2.92 8.10
C ARG A 61 -3.66 -3.82 7.03
N HIS A 62 -3.46 -3.29 5.83
CA HIS A 62 -2.84 -4.04 4.74
C HIS A 62 -1.35 -4.32 4.99
N SER A 63 -0.68 -3.48 5.79
CA SER A 63 0.75 -3.55 6.08
C SER A 63 1.09 -4.13 7.46
N ASP A 64 0.12 -4.20 8.38
CA ASP A 64 0.29 -4.61 9.78
C ASP A 64 0.70 -6.08 9.93
N GLY A 65 0.43 -6.91 8.92
CA GLY A 65 1.00 -8.26 8.79
C GLY A 65 2.54 -8.30 8.74
N ARG A 66 3.20 -7.15 8.57
CA ARG A 66 4.67 -6.99 8.65
C ARG A 66 5.16 -6.38 9.97
N ASN A 67 4.27 -5.82 10.81
CA ASN A 67 4.63 -5.10 12.04
C ASN A 67 4.53 -5.96 13.32
N SER A 68 3.77 -7.07 13.28
CA SER A 68 3.63 -7.96 14.44
C SER A 68 4.83 -8.92 14.68
N LEU A 69 5.90 -8.83 13.87
CA LEU A 69 7.11 -9.65 13.98
C LEU A 69 8.30 -8.92 14.63
N LYS A 70 8.11 -7.72 15.20
CA LYS A 70 9.20 -6.94 15.85
C LYS A 70 9.13 -6.90 17.38
N SER A 71 8.31 -7.73 18.02
CA SER A 71 8.07 -7.69 19.47
C SER A 71 8.18 -9.05 20.19
N ILE A 72 9.02 -9.96 19.70
CA ILE A 72 9.52 -11.11 20.47
C ILE A 72 11.04 -11.10 20.49
#